data_AF-A0A329ZIM5-F1
#
_entry.id   AF-A0A329ZIM5-F1
#
_cell.length_a   1.000
_cell.length_b   1.000
_cell.length_c   1.000
_cell.angle_alpha   90.00
_cell.angle_beta   90.00
_cell.angle_gamma   90.00
#
_symmetry.space_group_name_H-M   'P 1'
#
loop_
_entity.id
_entity.type
_entity.pdbx_description
1 polymer ?
#
loop_
_entity_poly.entity_id
_entity_poly.type
_entity_poly.pdbx_seq_one_letter_code
_entity_poly.pdbx_strand_id
1 'polypeptide(L)'
;MIESAHLYLEDFITQGLFMESQHYNNPNTAKTHSQELENQDFEQLLSCVREIITKLNSQEINLKDSLSLYKQGVHTLSLAQKLLESAQLEFEELQNQF
;
A
#
# COMPACT_ATOMS: atom_id res chain seq x y z
N MET A 1 -12.17 -25.01 7.02
CA MET A 1 -12.97 -24.51 5.87
C MET A 1 -12.79 -23.01 5.59
N ILE A 2 -12.40 -22.18 6.58
CA ILE A 2 -12.22 -20.73 6.38
C ILE A 2 -10.79 -20.39 5.92
N GLU A 3 -9.80 -21.15 6.38
CA GLU A 3 -8.37 -20.94 6.09
C GLU A 3 -8.01 -21.17 4.61
N SER A 4 -8.72 -22.07 3.93
CA SER A 4 -8.56 -22.34 2.50
C SER A 4 -9.12 -21.23 1.59
N ALA A 5 -10.04 -20.39 2.09
CA ALA A 5 -10.55 -19.25 1.33
C ALA A 5 -9.57 -18.05 1.36
N HIS A 6 -8.79 -17.92 2.44
CA HIS A 6 -7.81 -16.83 2.60
C HIS A 6 -6.63 -17.00 1.63
N LEU A 7 -6.08 -18.22 1.53
CA LEU A 7 -5.01 -18.52 0.57
C LEU A 7 -5.45 -18.31 -0.89
N TYR A 8 -6.70 -18.60 -1.23
CA TYR A 8 -7.23 -18.39 -2.59
C TYR A 8 -7.34 -16.91 -2.98
N LEU A 9 -7.59 -16.03 -2.02
CA LEU A 9 -7.68 -14.58 -2.23
C LEU A 9 -6.29 -13.96 -2.43
N GLU A 10 -5.29 -14.41 -1.68
CA GLU A 10 -3.90 -13.96 -1.84
C GLU A 10 -3.33 -14.39 -3.20
N ASP A 11 -3.62 -15.61 -3.64
CA ASP A 11 -3.19 -16.14 -4.94
C ASP A 11 -3.85 -15.40 -6.12
N PHE A 12 -5.14 -15.06 -6.00
CA PHE A 12 -5.86 -14.28 -7.01
C PHE A 12 -5.34 -12.84 -7.13
N ILE A 13 -5.00 -12.21 -6.01
CA ILE A 13 -4.43 -10.85 -5.98
C ILE A 13 -3.03 -10.86 -6.61
N THR A 14 -2.22 -11.89 -6.33
CA THR A 14 -0.85 -12.00 -6.85
C THR A 14 -0.84 -12.30 -8.35
N GLN A 15 -1.73 -13.19 -8.82
CA GLN A 15 -1.86 -13.50 -10.25
C GLN A 15 -2.48 -12.35 -11.06
N GLY A 16 -3.41 -11.59 -10.48
CA GLY A 16 -3.96 -10.38 -11.09
C GLY A 16 -2.90 -9.29 -11.32
N LEU A 17 -1.95 -9.16 -10.38
CA LEU A 17 -0.82 -8.22 -10.50
C LEU A 17 0.18 -8.64 -11.60
N PHE A 18 0.29 -9.93 -11.89
CA PHE A 18 1.26 -10.48 -12.85
C PHE A 18 0.82 -10.32 -14.32
N MET A 19 -0.49 -10.43 -14.59
CA MET A 19 -1.05 -10.40 -15.96
C MET A 19 -1.15 -9.00 -16.59
N GLU A 20 -1.04 -7.94 -15.79
CA GLU A 20 -1.16 -6.54 -16.28
C GLU A 20 0.17 -5.98 -16.85
N SER A 21 1.24 -6.80 -16.87
CA SER A 21 2.60 -6.35 -17.18
C SER A 21 3.05 -6.47 -18.65
N GLN A 22 2.20 -6.91 -19.60
CA GLN A 22 2.66 -7.24 -20.97
C GLN A 22 2.09 -6.46 -22.15
N HIS A 23 1.31 -5.38 -21.98
CA HIS A 23 0.90 -4.54 -23.12
C HIS A 23 0.72 -3.05 -22.76
N TYR A 24 1.77 -2.23 -22.93
CA TYR A 24 1.81 -1.04 -23.81
C TYR A 24 3.19 -0.36 -23.69
N ASN A 25 3.99 -0.39 -24.76
CA ASN A 25 5.23 0.39 -24.87
C ASN A 25 4.90 1.80 -25.40
N ASN A 26 5.04 2.82 -24.54
CA ASN A 26 5.19 4.22 -24.94
C ASN A 26 6.25 4.89 -24.03
N PRO A 27 7.41 5.32 -24.56
CA PRO A 27 8.54 5.76 -23.74
C PRO A 27 8.45 7.18 -23.17
N ASN A 28 7.32 7.88 -23.27
CA ASN A 28 7.15 9.19 -22.64
C ASN A 28 5.78 9.34 -21.97
N THR A 29 5.82 9.68 -20.68
CA THR A 29 4.72 9.93 -19.73
C THR A 29 3.98 8.71 -19.18
N ALA A 30 4.66 7.94 -18.33
CA ALA A 30 4.03 7.18 -17.25
C ALA A 30 5.06 6.96 -16.12
N LYS A 31 5.28 8.00 -15.30
CA LYS A 31 5.82 7.76 -13.95
C LYS A 31 4.64 7.29 -13.12
N THR A 32 4.62 5.99 -12.90
CA THR A 32 3.56 5.22 -12.26
C THR A 32 3.36 5.69 -10.81
N HIS A 33 2.14 6.12 -10.48
CA HIS A 33 1.70 6.61 -9.16
C HIS A 33 2.06 5.68 -7.98
N SER A 34 2.31 4.40 -8.25
CA SER A 34 2.75 3.39 -7.27
C SER A 34 4.22 3.53 -6.81
N GLN A 35 5.10 4.12 -7.62
CA GLN A 35 6.55 4.23 -7.31
C GLN A 35 6.87 5.40 -6.37
N GLU A 36 5.95 6.35 -6.23
CA GLU A 36 6.16 7.56 -5.43
C GLU A 36 5.91 7.30 -3.94
N LEU A 37 4.96 6.41 -3.61
CA LEU A 37 4.63 5.97 -2.25
C LEU A 37 5.75 5.17 -1.57
N GLU A 38 6.51 4.38 -2.32
CA GLU A 38 7.61 3.56 -1.76
C GLU A 38 8.82 4.38 -1.30
N ASN A 39 8.93 5.65 -1.74
CA ASN A 39 10.01 6.56 -1.35
C ASN A 39 9.55 7.64 -0.34
N GLN A 40 8.36 7.49 0.25
CA GLN A 40 7.85 8.45 1.22
C GLN A 40 8.30 8.15 2.64
N ASP A 41 8.59 9.21 3.38
CA ASP A 41 8.88 9.11 4.82
C ASP A 41 7.61 8.82 5.61
N PHE A 42 7.77 8.28 6.83
CA PHE A 42 6.66 7.89 7.70
C PHE A 42 5.58 8.99 7.86
N GLU A 43 5.99 10.24 8.09
CA GLU A 43 5.06 11.36 8.26
C GLU A 43 4.23 11.65 7.01
N GLN A 44 4.82 11.47 5.83
CA GLN A 44 4.14 11.66 4.56
C GLN A 44 3.09 10.57 4.33
N LEU A 45 3.45 9.30 4.59
CA LEU A 45 2.53 8.18 4.53
C LEU A 45 1.36 8.36 5.53
N LEU A 46 1.66 8.81 6.75
CA LEU A 46 0.64 9.10 7.75
C LEU A 46 -0.31 10.23 7.31
N SER A 47 0.21 11.28 6.68
CA SER A 47 -0.60 12.34 6.09
C SER A 47 -1.53 11.81 5.00
N CYS A 48 -1.01 10.98 4.09
CA CYS A 48 -1.80 10.36 3.03
C CYS A 48 -2.94 9.49 3.60
N VAL A 49 -2.68 8.69 4.63
CA VAL A 49 -3.72 7.87 5.30
C VAL A 49 -4.81 8.76 5.91
N ARG A 50 -4.43 9.87 6.58
CA ARG A 50 -5.40 10.81 7.15
C ARG A 50 -6.30 11.43 6.08
N GLU A 51 -5.73 11.80 4.94
CA GLU A 51 -6.50 12.32 3.81
C GLU A 51 -7.46 11.28 3.24
N ILE A 52 -7.01 10.03 3.07
CA ILE A 52 -7.83 8.92 2.59
C ILE A 52 -9.02 8.70 3.53
N ILE A 53 -8.78 8.65 4.84
CA ILE A 53 -9.84 8.50 5.86
C ILE A 53 -10.82 9.68 5.80
N THR A 54 -10.31 10.90 5.64
CA THR A 54 -11.16 12.10 5.52
C THR A 54 -12.07 12.00 4.29
N LYS A 55 -11.54 11.55 3.15
CA LYS A 55 -12.30 11.33 1.91
C LYS A 55 -13.32 10.20 2.06
N LEU A 56 -12.97 9.10 2.72
CA LEU A 56 -13.88 7.99 2.99
C LEU A 56 -15.06 8.39 3.90
N ASN A 57 -14.84 9.32 4.82
CA ASN A 57 -15.88 9.84 5.71
C ASN A 57 -16.77 10.91 5.04
N SER A 58 -16.47 11.34 3.82
CA SER A 58 -17.29 12.31 3.10
C SER A 58 -18.59 11.67 2.58
N GLN A 59 -19.70 12.42 2.62
CA GLN A 59 -21.03 11.90 2.23
C GLN A 59 -21.22 11.74 0.71
N GLU A 60 -20.27 12.20 -0.11
CA GLU A 60 -20.41 12.27 -1.57
C GLU A 60 -19.61 11.19 -2.33
N ILE A 61 -19.07 10.18 -1.64
CA ILE A 61 -18.29 9.12 -2.27
C ILE A 61 -19.16 7.93 -2.73
N ASN A 62 -18.98 7.50 -3.97
CA ASN A 62 -19.64 6.29 -4.47
C ASN A 62 -18.89 5.01 -4.03
N LEU A 63 -19.56 3.85 -4.13
CA LEU A 63 -19.02 2.57 -3.66
C LEU A 63 -17.72 2.14 -4.35
N LYS A 64 -17.56 2.44 -5.64
CA LYS A 64 -16.36 2.06 -6.39
C LYS A 64 -15.15 2.86 -5.92
N ASP A 65 -15.36 4.16 -5.73
CA ASP A 65 -14.31 5.07 -5.28
C ASP A 65 -13.96 4.83 -3.81
N SER A 66 -14.94 4.49 -2.96
CA SER A 66 -14.67 4.13 -1.56
C SER A 66 -13.86 2.85 -1.43
N LEU A 67 -14.13 1.83 -2.26
CA LEU A 67 -13.31 0.61 -2.32
C LEU A 67 -11.89 0.90 -2.81
N SER A 68 -11.72 1.78 -3.80
CA SER A 68 -10.41 2.18 -4.30
C SER A 68 -9.59 2.91 -3.22
N LEU A 69 -10.20 3.90 -2.56
CA LEU A 69 -9.55 4.63 -1.47
C LEU A 69 -9.22 3.73 -0.28
N TYR A 70 -10.10 2.79 0.07
CA TYR A 70 -9.83 1.82 1.12
C TYR A 70 -8.59 0.97 0.81
N LYS A 71 -8.50 0.42 -0.40
CA LYS A 71 -7.32 -0.35 -0.83
C LYS A 71 -6.05 0.48 -0.80
N GLN A 72 -6.11 1.73 -1.26
CA GLN A 72 -4.99 2.66 -1.18
C GLN A 72 -4.58 2.91 0.27
N GLY A 73 -5.53 3.17 1.17
CA GLY A 73 -5.26 3.40 2.59
C GLY A 73 -4.61 2.20 3.28
N VAL A 74 -5.08 0.99 2.99
CA VAL A 74 -4.47 -0.26 3.49
C VAL A 74 -3.03 -0.41 2.99
N HIS A 75 -2.78 -0.13 1.71
CA HIS A 75 -1.44 -0.18 1.14
C HIS A 75 -0.50 0.84 1.80
N THR A 76 -0.94 2.10 1.94
CA THR A 76 -0.15 3.15 2.59
C THR A 76 0.15 2.83 4.05
N LEU A 77 -0.81 2.25 4.79
CA LEU A 77 -0.60 1.77 6.16
C LEU A 77 0.45 0.65 6.23
N SER A 78 0.42 -0.29 5.28
CA SER A 78 1.39 -1.38 5.22
C SER A 78 2.82 -0.84 5.01
N LEU A 79 2.99 0.17 4.15
CA LEU A 79 4.28 0.82 3.94
C LEU A 79 4.78 1.52 5.21
N ALA A 80 3.90 2.26 5.89
CA ALA A 80 4.24 2.94 7.14
C ALA A 80 4.63 1.95 8.24
N GLN A 81 3.93 0.81 8.32
CA GLN A 81 4.27 -0.27 9.26
C GLN A 81 5.65 -0.86 8.97
N LYS A 82 5.99 -1.14 7.71
CA LYS A 82 7.32 -1.64 7.33
C LYS A 82 8.45 -0.70 7.72
N LEU A 83 8.23 0.62 7.62
CA LEU A 83 9.21 1.61 8.08
C LEU A 83 9.44 1.53 9.60
N LEU A 84 8.36 1.38 10.39
CA LEU A 84 8.47 1.23 11.83
C LEU A 84 9.17 -0.07 12.23
N GLU A 85 8.85 -1.17 11.56
CA GLU A 85 9.50 -2.47 11.79
C GLU A 85 11.00 -2.40 11.46
N SER A 86 11.37 -1.73 10.37
CA SER A 86 12.78 -1.52 10.00
C SER A 86 13.52 -0.69 11.06
N ALA A 87 12.92 0.42 11.50
CA ALA A 87 13.49 1.27 12.55
C ALA A 87 13.62 0.52 13.90
N GLN A 88 12.68 -0.37 14.22
CA GLN A 88 12.77 -1.21 15.40
C GLN A 88 13.93 -2.20 15.30
N LEU A 89 14.10 -2.86 14.16
CA LEU A 89 15.22 -3.78 13.93
C LEU A 89 16.57 -3.06 14.07
N GLU A 90 16.72 -1.89 13.45
CA GLU A 90 17.93 -1.06 13.58
C GLU A 90 18.21 -0.70 15.04
N PHE A 91 17.18 -0.37 15.81
CA PHE A 91 17.33 -0.08 17.24
C PHE A 91 17.78 -1.32 18.04
N GLU A 92 17.19 -2.49 17.79
CA GLU A 92 17.56 -3.74 18.43
C GLU A 92 19.01 -4.16 18.10
N GLU A 93 19.45 -3.97 16.86
CA GLU A 93 20.83 -4.19 16.44
C GLU A 93 21.81 -3.27 17.16
N LEU A 94 21.48 -1.98 17.31
CA LEU A 94 22.29 -1.04 18.08
C LEU A 94 22.36 -1.42 19.55
N GLN A 95 21.26 -1.85 20.16
CA GLN A 95 21.26 -2.32 21.55
C GLN A 95 22.15 -3.57 21.75
N ASN A 96 22.17 -4.49 20.79
CA ASN A 96 23.00 -5.70 20.85
C ASN A 96 24.49 -5.45 20.62
N GLN A 97 24.89 -4.26 20.17
CA GLN A 97 26.30 -3.87 19.94
C GLN A 97 26.96 -3.19 21.16
N PHE A 98 26.20 -2.92 22.24
CA PHE A 98 26.70 -2.37 23.51
C PHE A 98 26.52 -3.36 24.67
#